data_AF-A0A522CB57-F1
#
_entry.id   AF-A0A522CB57-F1
#
_cell.length_a   1.000
_cell.length_b   1.000
_cell.length_c   1.000
_cell.angle_alpha   90.00
_cell.angle_beta   90.00
_cell.angle_gamma   90.00
#
_symmetry.space_group_name_H-M   'P 1'
#
loop_
_entity.id
_entity.type
_entity.pdbx_description
1 polymer ?
#
loop_
_entity_poly.entity_id
_entity_poly.type
_entity_poly.pdbx_seq_one_letter_code
_entity_poly.pdbx_strand_id
1 'polypeptide(L)'
;MKVHVIEADLSGKMTDVVRSRDELGKQIANLANTVNEPVFFHEFKNPMAGAPVIMLECSDAFLAEVRKLPAYKKDHEAWKGKDFETERSPTIQAYFTSKAGPDCKIIPPPKHRKPPTP
;
A
#
# COMPACT_ATOMS: atom_id res chain seq x y z
N MET A 1 -16.60 -5.90 -4.20
CA MET A 1 -15.33 -5.30 -3.73
C MET A 1 -14.48 -5.03 -4.95
N LYS A 2 -13.87 -3.85 -5.00
CA LYS A 2 -13.03 -3.41 -6.11
C LYS A 2 -11.67 -3.04 -5.58
N VAL A 3 -10.65 -3.13 -6.43
CA VAL A 3 -9.29 -2.69 -6.07
C VAL A 3 -9.20 -1.20 -6.34
N HIS A 4 -8.85 -0.45 -5.31
CA HIS A 4 -8.62 0.99 -5.37
C HIS A 4 -7.13 1.25 -5.12
N VAL A 5 -6.54 2.09 -5.96
CA VAL A 5 -5.20 2.65 -5.74
C VAL A 5 -5.37 3.92 -4.92
N ILE A 6 -4.86 3.91 -3.70
CA ILE A 6 -4.93 5.03 -2.77
C ILE A 6 -3.56 5.70 -2.71
N GLU A 7 -3.52 6.98 -3.02
CA GLU A 7 -2.35 7.83 -2.91
C GLU A 7 -2.35 8.50 -1.53
N ALA A 8 -1.26 8.29 -0.78
CA ALA A 8 -1.02 9.00 0.46
C ALA A 8 -0.53 10.42 0.19
N ASP A 9 -0.51 11.27 1.22
CA ASP A 9 0.04 12.62 1.08
C ASP A 9 1.52 12.59 0.67
N LEU A 10 1.79 13.05 -0.57
CA LEU A 10 3.11 13.09 -1.18
C LEU A 10 3.90 14.38 -0.87
N SER A 11 3.40 15.24 0.02
CA SER A 11 4.03 16.53 0.26
C SER A 11 5.24 16.37 1.19
N GLY A 12 6.45 16.53 0.65
CA GLY A 12 7.68 16.55 1.45
C GLY A 12 8.84 15.77 0.82
N LYS A 13 9.80 15.37 1.66
CA LYS A 13 10.91 14.51 1.24
C LYS A 13 10.41 13.07 1.09
N MET A 14 11.08 12.27 0.27
CA MET A 14 10.74 10.84 0.06
C MET A 14 10.54 10.05 1.36
N THR A 15 11.27 10.40 2.43
CA THR A 15 11.13 9.81 3.77
C THR A 15 9.78 10.09 4.41
N ASP A 16 9.27 11.32 4.29
CA ASP A 16 7.96 11.71 4.81
C ASP A 16 6.85 11.03 4.02
N VAL A 17 7.03 10.92 2.71
CA VAL A 17 6.08 10.24 1.83
C VAL A 17 5.95 8.75 2.14
N VAL A 18 7.08 8.06 2.35
CA VAL A 18 7.07 6.65 2.78
C VAL A 18 6.40 6.50 4.15
N ARG A 19 6.64 7.43 5.07
CA ARG A 19 6.02 7.43 6.40
C ARG A 19 4.51 7.67 6.32
N SER A 20 4.05 8.65 5.54
CA SER A 20 2.63 8.94 5.33
C SER A 20 1.89 7.75 4.73
N ARG A 21 2.49 7.08 3.74
CA ARG A 21 1.97 5.82 3.20
C ARG A 21 1.86 4.74 4.27
N ASP A 22 2.86 4.65 5.13
CA ASP A 22 2.88 3.68 6.21
C ASP A 22 1.76 3.88 7.23
N GLU A 23 1.62 5.12 7.67
CA GLU A 23 0.59 5.55 8.61
C GLU A 23 -0.80 5.36 8.01
N LEU A 24 -0.99 5.72 6.73
CA LEU A 24 -2.25 5.49 6.03
C LEU A 24 -2.62 4.00 5.98
N GLY A 25 -1.69 3.12 5.61
CA GLY A 25 -1.96 1.68 5.53
C GLY A 25 -2.32 1.08 6.89
N LYS A 26 -1.64 1.50 7.97
CA LYS A 26 -1.97 1.11 9.34
C LYS A 26 -3.33 1.63 9.79
N GLN A 27 -3.67 2.88 9.46
CA GLN A 27 -4.98 3.46 9.76
C GLN A 27 -6.09 2.71 9.03
N ILE A 28 -5.90 2.38 7.75
CA ILE A 28 -6.84 1.56 6.95
C ILE A 28 -7.04 0.18 7.60
N ALA A 29 -5.95 -0.51 7.95
CA ALA A 29 -6.04 -1.82 8.60
C ALA A 29 -6.75 -1.75 9.95
N ASN A 30 -6.48 -0.72 10.76
CA ASN A 30 -7.15 -0.52 12.04
C ASN A 30 -8.64 -0.19 11.87
N LEU A 31 -8.97 0.64 10.87
CA LEU A 31 -10.34 0.98 10.52
C LEU A 31 -11.12 -0.27 10.10
N ALA A 32 -10.55 -1.09 9.21
CA ALA A 32 -11.15 -2.36 8.78
C ALA A 32 -11.43 -3.30 9.94
N ASN A 33 -10.48 -3.42 10.88
CA ASN A 33 -10.70 -4.19 12.11
C ASN A 33 -11.82 -3.60 12.98
N THR A 34 -11.90 -2.27 13.07
CA THR A 34 -12.89 -1.55 13.89
C THR A 34 -14.30 -1.71 13.34
N VAL A 35 -14.49 -1.58 12.03
CA VAL A 35 -15.80 -1.73 11.37
C VAL A 35 -16.12 -3.18 11.00
N ASN A 36 -15.20 -4.12 11.29
CA ASN A 36 -15.30 -5.53 10.94
C ASN A 36 -15.53 -5.80 9.44
N GLU A 37 -14.97 -4.95 8.58
CA GLU A 37 -15.08 -5.08 7.12
C GLU A 37 -13.90 -5.87 6.55
N PRO A 38 -14.14 -6.79 5.59
CA PRO A 38 -13.08 -7.49 4.89
C PRO A 38 -12.36 -6.56 3.90
N VAL A 39 -11.09 -6.26 4.18
CA VAL A 39 -10.21 -5.51 3.27
C VAL A 39 -8.95 -6.28 2.96
N PHE A 40 -8.50 -6.19 1.71
CA PHE A 40 -7.29 -6.90 1.26
C PHE A 40 -6.30 -5.92 0.62
N PHE A 41 -5.05 -5.94 1.07
CA PHE A 41 -3.99 -5.15 0.45
C PHE A 41 -3.41 -5.88 -0.76
N HIS A 42 -3.14 -5.13 -1.82
CA HIS A 42 -2.60 -5.64 -3.08
C HIS A 42 -1.18 -5.10 -3.33
N GLU A 43 -0.38 -5.88 -4.04
CA GLU A 43 0.90 -5.46 -4.63
C GLU A 43 0.87 -5.59 -6.16
N PHE A 44 1.73 -4.84 -6.84
CA PHE A 44 1.91 -5.00 -8.29
C PHE A 44 2.74 -6.24 -8.56
N LYS A 45 2.32 -7.07 -9.52
CA LYS A 45 3.13 -8.21 -9.97
C LYS A 45 4.45 -7.78 -10.61
N ASN A 46 4.42 -6.67 -11.34
CA ASN A 46 5.60 -6.04 -11.88
C ASN A 46 5.91 -4.78 -11.05
N PRO A 47 7.11 -4.64 -10.48
CA PRO A 47 7.46 -3.49 -9.66
C PRO A 47 7.39 -2.22 -10.50
N MET A 48 6.30 -1.47 -10.34
CA MET A 48 6.19 -0.16 -10.95
C MET A 48 6.97 0.82 -10.08
N ALA A 49 8.05 1.36 -10.65
CA ALA A 49 9.02 2.15 -9.91
C ALA A 49 8.37 3.35 -9.22
N GLY A 50 8.44 3.39 -7.89
CA GLY A 50 8.55 4.63 -7.13
C GLY A 50 7.27 5.36 -6.75
N ALA A 51 6.08 4.86 -7.06
CA ALA A 51 4.84 5.48 -6.58
C ALA A 51 4.48 4.96 -5.17
N PRO A 52 4.43 5.81 -4.14
CA PRO A 52 4.11 5.43 -2.76
C PRO A 52 2.58 5.32 -2.60
N VAL A 53 2.02 4.37 -3.33
CA VAL A 53 0.58 4.08 -3.37
C VAL A 53 0.26 2.85 -2.54
N ILE A 54 -0.99 2.77 -2.07
CA ILE A 54 -1.56 1.63 -1.37
C ILE A 54 -2.67 1.07 -2.23
N MET A 55 -2.55 -0.18 -2.66
CA MET A 55 -3.66 -0.83 -3.35
C MET A 55 -4.50 -1.61 -2.35
N LEU A 56 -5.79 -1.34 -2.38
CA LEU A 56 -6.74 -1.85 -1.40
C LEU A 56 -7.99 -2.37 -2.12
N GLU A 57 -8.28 -3.65 -1.92
CA GLU A 57 -9.56 -4.24 -2.27
C GLU A 57 -10.54 -4.06 -1.11
N CYS A 58 -11.57 -3.25 -1.32
CA CYS A 58 -12.58 -2.94 -0.30
C CYS A 58 -13.97 -2.68 -0.91
N SER A 59 -14.97 -2.46 -0.04
CA SER A 59 -16.31 -2.01 -0.42
C SER A 59 -16.30 -0.48 -0.62
N ASP A 60 -17.17 0.05 -1.49
CA ASP A 60 -17.32 1.50 -1.68
C ASP A 60 -17.70 2.23 -0.38
N ALA A 61 -18.45 1.56 0.50
CA ALA A 61 -18.79 2.06 1.83
C ALA A 61 -17.54 2.21 2.72
N PHE A 62 -16.65 1.21 2.72
CA PHE A 62 -15.38 1.29 3.42
C PHE A 62 -14.45 2.37 2.83
N LEU A 63 -14.40 2.49 1.50
CA LEU A 63 -13.62 3.52 0.83
C LEU A 63 -14.06 4.94 1.25
N ALA A 64 -15.36 5.17 1.45
CA ALA A 64 -15.86 6.44 1.95
C ALA A 64 -15.34 6.79 3.36
N GLU A 65 -15.10 5.79 4.21
CA GLU A 65 -14.46 5.98 5.52
C GLU A 65 -12.95 6.24 5.37
N VAL A 66 -12.27 5.53 4.46
CA VAL A 66 -10.85 5.76 4.16
C VAL A 66 -10.58 7.19 3.67
N ARG A 67 -11.50 7.76 2.88
CA ARG A 67 -11.42 9.16 2.40
C ARG A 67 -11.42 10.20 3.52
N LYS A 68 -11.87 9.83 4.72
CA LYS A 68 -11.88 10.71 5.91
C LYS A 68 -10.57 10.66 6.69
N LEU A 69 -9.64 9.77 6.33
CA LEU A 69 -8.37 9.64 7.03
C LEU A 69 -7.45 10.84 6.74
N PRO A 70 -6.69 11.33 7.72
CA PRO A 70 -5.86 12.52 7.57
C PRO A 70 -4.70 12.35 6.56
N ALA A 71 -4.21 11.12 6.37
CA ALA A 71 -3.13 10.82 5.43
C ALA A 71 -3.62 10.50 4.01
N TYR A 72 -4.94 10.48 3.80
CA TYR A 72 -5.56 10.23 2.50
C TYR A 72 -5.48 11.48 1.63
N LYS A 73 -5.06 11.32 0.37
CA LYS A 73 -5.03 12.42 -0.61
C LYS A 73 -5.97 12.18 -1.77
N LYS A 74 -5.84 11.02 -2.41
CA LYS A 74 -6.62 10.68 -3.60
C LYS A 74 -6.75 9.17 -3.74
N ASP A 75 -7.86 8.71 -4.29
CA ASP A 75 -8.00 7.36 -4.78
C ASP A 75 -8.37 7.34 -6.26
N HIS A 76 -7.97 6.25 -6.91
CA HIS A 76 -8.38 5.90 -8.24
C HIS A 76 -8.81 4.43 -8.23
N GLU A 77 -9.97 4.12 -8.82
CA GLU A 77 -10.32 2.73 -9.08
C GLU A 77 -9.25 2.14 -10.00
N ALA A 78 -8.62 1.03 -9.59
CA ALA A 78 -7.64 0.35 -10.41
C ALA A 78 -8.36 -0.16 -11.66
N TRP A 79 -8.14 0.50 -12.80
CA TRP A 79 -8.69 0.04 -14.06
C TRP A 79 -8.12 -1.35 -14.32
N LYS A 80 -8.99 -2.35 -14.52
CA LYS A 80 -8.60 -3.67 -15.04
C LYS A 80 -8.20 -3.52 -16.52
N GLY A 81 -7.13 -2.77 -16.76
CA GLY A 81 -6.47 -2.64 -18.05
C GLY A 81 -5.39 -3.70 -18.16
N LYS A 82 -5.08 -4.12 -19.39
CA LYS A 82 -4.09 -5.14 -19.73
C LYS A 82 -2.68 -4.84 -19.20
N ASP A 83 -2.44 -3.62 -18.71
CA ASP A 83 -1.14 -3.07 -18.36
C ASP A 83 -0.78 -3.16 -16.86
N PHE A 84 -1.74 -3.47 -15.97
CA PHE A 84 -1.51 -3.48 -14.51
C PHE A 84 -2.06 -4.74 -13.86
N GLU A 85 -1.22 -5.76 -13.71
CA GLU A 85 -1.53 -6.93 -12.88
C GLU A 85 -1.22 -6.64 -11.41
N THR A 86 -2.22 -6.84 -10.55
CA THR A 86 -2.07 -6.75 -9.09
C THR A 86 -2.50 -8.07 -8.46
N GLU A 87 -1.91 -8.41 -7.32
CA GLU A 87 -2.28 -9.59 -6.54
C GLU A 87 -2.40 -9.25 -5.06
N ARG A 88 -3.20 -10.04 -4.34
CA ARG A 88 -3.34 -9.89 -2.88
C ARG A 88 -2.01 -10.24 -2.24
N SER A 89 -1.46 -9.29 -1.48
CA SER A 89 -0.19 -9.47 -0.81
C SER A 89 -0.42 -9.85 0.65
N PRO A 90 -0.25 -11.13 1.04
CA PRO A 90 -0.31 -11.50 2.46
C PRO A 90 0.80 -10.81 3.26
N THR A 91 1.93 -10.48 2.62
CA THR A 91 3.05 -9.77 3.24
C THR A 91 2.67 -8.33 3.60
N ILE A 92 2.10 -7.56 2.66
CA ILE A 92 1.64 -6.19 2.93
C ILE A 92 0.45 -6.21 3.90
N GLN A 93 -0.45 -7.19 3.77
CA GLN A 93 -1.54 -7.39 4.72
C GLN A 93 -1.00 -7.56 6.14
N ALA A 94 -0.05 -8.47 6.35
CA ALA A 94 0.56 -8.72 7.66
C ALA A 94 1.33 -7.50 8.16
N TYR A 95 1.98 -6.75 7.25
CA TYR A 95 2.73 -5.54 7.58
C TYR A 95 1.82 -4.45 8.19
N PHE A 96 0.66 -4.19 7.60
CA PHE A 96 -0.27 -3.16 8.10
C PHE A 96 -1.16 -3.64 9.25
N THR A 97 -1.47 -4.95 9.31
CA THR A 97 -2.31 -5.53 10.37
C THR A 97 -1.53 -5.96 11.61
N SER A 98 -0.21 -6.17 11.52
CA SER A 98 0.63 -6.45 12.69
C SER A 98 0.61 -5.25 13.62
N LYS A 99 -0.09 -5.38 14.76
CA LYS A 99 0.07 -4.51 15.92
C LYS A 99 1.57 -4.38 16.19
N ALA A 100 2.07 -3.15 16.13
CA ALA A 100 3.46 -2.75 16.29
C ALA A 100 4.39 -3.82 16.90
N GLY A 101 5.32 -4.32 16.09
CA GLY A 101 6.48 -5.11 16.53
C GLY A 101 7.71 -4.70 15.72
N PRO A 102 8.85 -4.37 16.34
CA PRO A 102 10.00 -3.75 15.69
C PRO A 102 10.88 -4.80 15.00
N ASP A 103 10.48 -5.36 13.86
CA ASP A 103 11.41 -6.13 13.02
C ASP A 103 10.95 -6.22 11.56
N CYS A 104 10.46 -5.13 10.99
CA CYS A 104 10.50 -5.03 9.54
C CYS A 104 11.96 -4.94 9.12
N LYS A 105 12.58 -6.10 8.90
CA LYS A 105 13.75 -6.24 8.04
C LYS A 105 13.36 -5.63 6.70
N ILE A 106 13.62 -4.33 6.56
CA ILE A 106 13.71 -3.65 5.29
C ILE A 106 14.63 -4.54 4.46
N ILE A 107 14.06 -5.29 3.51
CA ILE A 107 14.87 -5.99 2.54
C ILE A 107 15.51 -4.85 1.74
N PRO A 108 16.82 -4.59 1.87
CA PRO A 108 17.42 -3.53 1.09
C PRO A 108 17.19 -3.85 -0.40
N PRO A 109 16.98 -2.83 -1.25
CA PRO A 109 16.83 -3.07 -2.68
C PRO A 109 18.03 -3.90 -3.16
N PRO A 110 17.81 -4.86 -4.08
CA PRO A 110 18.86 -5.76 -4.52
C PRO A 110 20.05 -4.92 -4.99
N LYS A 111 21.18 -5.03 -4.27
CA LYS A 111 22.44 -4.41 -4.68
C LYS A 111 22.71 -4.91 -6.09
N HIS A 112 22.80 -3.97 -7.04
CA HIS A 112 23.23 -4.22 -8.41
C HIS A 112 24.45 -5.15 -8.35
N ARG A 113 24.27 -6.42 -8.72
CA ARG A 113 25.39 -7.31 -8.97
C ARG A 113 26.06 -6.74 -10.21
N LYS A 114 27.19 -6.07 -10.02
CA LYS A 114 28.11 -5.76 -11.11
C LYS A 114 28.36 -7.05 -11.90
N PRO A 115 28.38 -6.98 -13.24
CA PRO A 115 28.72 -8.15 -14.05
C PRO A 115 30.15 -8.61 -13.70
N PRO A 116 30.40 -9.92 -13.59
CA PRO A 116 31.78 -10.41 -13.52
C PRO A 116 32.44 -10.24 -14.89
N THR A 117 33.63 -9.65 -14.89
CA THR A 117 34.61 -9.64 -15.98
C THR A 117 35.97 -9.60 -15.28
N PRO A 118 37.06 -10.20 -15.81
CA PRO A 118 37.23 -10.85 -17.11
C PRO A 118 37.27 -12.38 -17.08
#